data_AF-A0A4V3DXW2-F1
#
_entry.id   AF-A0A4V3DXW2-F1
#
_cell.length_a   1.000
_cell.length_b   1.000
_cell.length_c   1.000
_cell.angle_alpha   90.00
_cell.angle_beta   90.00
_cell.angle_gamma   90.00
#
_symmetry.space_group_name_H-M   'P 1'
#
loop_
_entity.id
_entity.type
_entity.pdbx_description
1 polymer ?
#
loop_
_entity_poly.entity_id
_entity_poly.type
_entity_poly.pdbx_seq_one_letter_code
_entity_poly.pdbx_strand_id
1 'polypeptide(L)'
;MRLLLPGSGWVLVEQVFLYPEEKVQEIATLRAQAARSLGGSGLSAGVIGAPSVTLAAEAAALSMVAGFLKNVAAKQALEAIKMANEKLFDLLTNGGVPHAPMLISGSHLPDPSTWVAEAGKRRFVHSGTEYIRANCDLGLMDIRWTTVSAWLR
;
A
#
# COMPACT_ATOMS: atom_id res chain seq x y z
N MET A 1 10.88 -5.20 -16.84
CA MET A 1 9.72 -6.04 -16.48
C MET A 1 8.58 -5.74 -17.43
N ARG A 2 7.89 -6.75 -17.96
CA ARG A 2 6.70 -6.60 -18.80
C ARG A 2 5.48 -7.11 -18.05
N LEU A 3 4.40 -6.34 -18.07
CA LEU A 3 3.12 -6.71 -17.45
C LEU A 3 2.08 -6.93 -18.56
N LEU A 4 1.30 -8.01 -18.44
CA LEU A 4 0.15 -8.24 -19.31
C LEU A 4 -1.09 -7.65 -18.64
N LEU A 5 -1.60 -6.56 -19.22
CA LEU A 5 -2.82 -5.90 -18.75
C LEU A 5 -4.01 -6.29 -19.66
N PRO A 6 -5.19 -6.59 -19.07
CA PRO A 6 -6.41 -6.83 -19.83
C PRO A 6 -6.74 -5.63 -20.73
N GLY A 7 -6.94 -5.88 -22.02
CA GLY A 7 -7.34 -4.86 -23.01
C GLY A 7 -6.19 -4.01 -23.57
N SER A 8 -5.06 -3.87 -22.86
CA SER A 8 -3.90 -3.08 -23.34
C SER A 8 -2.74 -3.95 -23.86
N GLY A 9 -2.72 -5.24 -23.54
CA GLY A 9 -1.64 -6.14 -23.94
C GLY A 9 -0.41 -6.02 -23.05
N TRP A 10 0.77 -6.29 -23.61
CA TRP A 10 2.04 -6.25 -22.88
C TRP A 10 2.55 -4.81 -22.77
N VAL A 11 2.71 -4.35 -21.54
CA VAL A 11 3.26 -3.03 -21.18
C VAL A 11 4.67 -3.21 -20.62
N LEU A 12 5.63 -2.38 -21.06
CA LEU A 12 7.01 -2.40 -20.55
C LEU A 12 7.14 -1.46 -19.36
N VAL A 13 7.34 -2.03 -18.17
CA VAL A 13 7.63 -1.28 -16.95
C VAL A 13 9.13 -1.02 -16.85
N GLU A 14 9.48 0.25 -16.94
CA GLU A 14 10.85 0.76 -16.83
C GLU A 14 11.24 1.04 -15.38
N GLN A 15 10.30 1.59 -14.61
CA GLN A 15 10.52 1.96 -13.20
C GLN A 15 9.28 1.65 -12.38
N VAL A 16 9.49 1.18 -11.16
CA VAL A 16 8.44 0.99 -10.15
C VAL A 16 8.73 1.93 -9.00
N PHE A 17 7.70 2.62 -8.52
CA PHE A 17 7.82 3.53 -7.39
C PHE A 17 7.64 2.75 -6.10
N LEU A 18 8.68 2.77 -5.27
CA LEU A 18 8.65 2.23 -3.91
C LEU A 18 8.80 3.37 -2.90
N TYR A 19 8.42 3.10 -1.66
CA TYR A 19 8.27 4.12 -0.63
C TYR A 19 9.20 3.81 0.55
N PRO A 20 9.74 4.83 1.24
CA PRO A 20 10.58 4.61 2.41
C PRO A 20 9.88 3.73 3.45
N GLU A 21 10.54 2.65 3.87
CA GLU A 21 9.96 1.66 4.79
C GLU A 21 9.49 2.30 6.11
N GLU A 22 10.29 3.22 6.67
CA GLU A 22 9.94 3.93 7.91
C GLU A 22 8.60 4.66 7.81
N LYS A 23 8.32 5.31 6.67
CA LYS A 23 7.06 6.04 6.45
C LYS A 23 5.86 5.08 6.31
N VAL A 24 6.07 3.97 5.62
CA VAL A 24 5.03 2.92 5.47
C VAL A 24 4.72 2.28 6.83
N GLN A 25 5.74 2.00 7.64
CA GLN A 25 5.58 1.46 9.00
C GLN A 25 4.87 2.44 9.94
N GLU A 26 5.14 3.75 9.81
CA GLU A 26 4.43 4.78 10.59
C GLU A 26 2.92 4.75 10.31
N ILE A 27 2.52 4.71 9.03
CA ILE A 27 1.11 4.63 8.62
C ILE A 27 0.47 3.34 9.13
N ALA A 28 1.17 2.21 9.02
CA ALA A 28 0.70 0.92 9.53
C ALA A 28 0.48 0.97 11.07
N THR A 29 1.37 1.65 11.79
CA THR A 29 1.26 1.82 13.25
C THR A 29 0.04 2.66 13.63
N LEU A 30 -0.23 3.75 12.92
CA LEU A 30 -1.42 4.59 13.14
C LEU A 30 -2.72 3.79 12.89
N ARG A 31 -2.76 2.98 11.83
CA ARG A 31 -3.89 2.09 11.54
C ARG A 31 -4.08 1.03 12.62
N ALA A 32 -2.99 0.42 13.09
CA ALA A 32 -3.03 -0.56 14.17
C ALA A 32 -3.51 0.05 15.51
N GLN A 33 -3.12 1.29 15.80
CA GLN A 33 -3.61 2.03 16.97
C GLN A 33 -5.11 2.31 16.88
N ALA A 34 -5.59 2.78 15.72
CA ALA A 34 -7.00 3.01 15.51
C ALA A 34 -7.84 1.73 15.67
N ALA A 35 -7.36 0.62 15.09
CA ALA A 35 -7.99 -0.70 15.20
C ALA A 35 -8.16 -1.15 16.67
N ARG A 36 -7.12 -0.97 17.49
CA ARG A 36 -7.16 -1.30 18.93
C ARG A 36 -8.20 -0.45 19.66
N SER A 37 -8.25 0.86 19.38
CA SER A 37 -9.20 1.79 20.02
C SER A 37 -10.66 1.51 19.68
N LEU A 38 -10.94 0.86 18.54
CA LEU A 38 -12.29 0.41 18.16
C LEU A 38 -12.71 -0.93 18.79
N GLY A 39 -11.89 -1.51 19.67
CA GLY A 39 -12.18 -2.79 20.29
C GLY A 39 -11.89 -3.99 19.39
N GLY A 40 -11.18 -3.80 18.28
CA GLY A 40 -10.69 -4.90 17.46
C GLY A 40 -9.56 -5.63 18.18
N SER A 41 -9.87 -6.76 18.83
CA SER A 41 -8.85 -7.61 19.48
C SER A 41 -8.05 -8.49 18.50
N GLY A 42 -8.19 -8.30 17.19
CA GLY A 42 -7.72 -9.26 16.19
C GLY A 42 -7.23 -8.71 14.85
N LEU A 43 -7.09 -7.39 14.67
CA LEU A 43 -6.32 -6.89 13.51
C LEU A 43 -4.85 -7.11 13.84
N SER A 44 -4.38 -8.32 13.51
CA SER A 44 -2.98 -8.70 13.63
C SER A 44 -2.12 -7.55 13.13
N ALA A 45 -1.30 -7.01 14.03
CA ALA A 45 -0.13 -6.20 13.72
C ALA A 45 0.92 -7.06 12.99
N GLY A 46 0.47 -7.76 11.95
CA GLY A 46 1.07 -8.96 11.43
C GLY A 46 1.29 -8.83 9.95
N VAL A 47 2.58 -8.86 9.62
CA VAL A 47 3.16 -9.15 8.32
C VAL A 47 3.11 -7.97 7.34
N ILE A 48 4.27 -7.29 7.26
CA ILE A 48 4.74 -6.70 5.99
C ILE A 48 4.62 -7.81 4.94
N GLY A 49 3.53 -7.83 4.17
CA GLY A 49 3.23 -8.95 3.25
C GLY A 49 1.80 -9.52 3.22
N ALA A 50 0.84 -9.04 4.02
CA ALA A 50 -0.53 -9.59 3.98
C ALA A 50 -1.43 -8.87 2.95
N PRO A 51 -2.08 -9.60 2.01
CA PRO A 51 -2.96 -9.00 1.00
C PRO A 51 -4.23 -8.40 1.63
N SER A 52 -4.41 -7.09 1.43
CA SER A 52 -5.64 -6.37 1.05
C SER A 52 -7.02 -6.79 1.60
N VAL A 53 -7.15 -7.29 2.84
CA VAL A 53 -8.48 -7.42 3.50
C VAL A 53 -8.86 -6.17 4.32
N THR A 54 -7.98 -5.16 4.41
CA THR A 54 -8.23 -3.94 5.18
C THR A 54 -8.97 -2.83 4.41
N LEU A 55 -8.83 -2.72 3.09
CA LEU A 55 -9.42 -1.59 2.33
C LEU A 55 -10.95 -1.71 2.15
N ALA A 56 -11.47 -2.92 1.91
CA ALA A 56 -12.91 -3.15 1.86
C ALA A 56 -13.57 -3.06 3.26
N ALA A 57 -12.82 -3.42 4.31
CA ALA A 57 -13.28 -3.28 5.69
C ALA A 57 -13.24 -1.81 6.18
N GLU A 58 -12.30 -0.99 5.71
CA GLU A 58 -12.17 0.43 6.09
C GLU A 58 -13.38 1.28 5.61
N ALA A 59 -13.88 1.05 4.39
CA ALA A 59 -15.06 1.77 3.88
C ALA A 59 -16.35 1.38 4.63
N ALA A 60 -16.51 0.10 4.96
CA ALA A 60 -17.63 -0.38 5.76
C ALA A 60 -17.56 0.10 7.21
N ALA A 61 -16.36 0.13 7.81
CA ALA A 61 -16.14 0.61 9.18
C ALA A 61 -16.45 2.11 9.31
N LEU A 62 -16.03 2.95 8.35
CA LEU A 62 -16.37 4.39 8.36
C LEU A 62 -17.87 4.65 8.30
N SER A 63 -18.62 3.82 7.57
CA SER A 63 -20.07 3.94 7.42
C SER A 63 -20.86 3.50 8.67
N MET A 64 -20.29 2.63 9.51
CA MET A 64 -20.93 2.11 10.72
C MET A 64 -20.73 3.00 11.97
N VAL A 65 -19.88 4.02 11.91
CA VAL A 65 -19.51 4.82 13.09
C VAL A 65 -20.51 5.93 13.43
N ALA A 66 -21.51 6.20 12.59
CA ALA A 66 -22.49 7.27 12.85
C ALA A 66 -23.28 7.09 14.18
N GLY A 67 -23.49 5.85 14.63
CA GLY A 67 -24.20 5.54 15.89
C GLY A 67 -23.32 5.41 17.14
N PHE A 68 -21.99 5.31 17.00
CA PHE A 68 -21.06 4.91 18.08
C PHE A 68 -20.18 6.05 18.65
N LEU A 69 -20.37 7.30 18.20
CA LEU A 69 -19.52 8.46 18.54
C LEU A 69 -19.64 9.00 19.98
N LYS A 70 -20.38 8.32 20.88
CA LYS A 70 -20.49 8.76 22.28
C LYS A 70 -19.22 8.52 23.11
N ASN A 71 -18.29 7.67 22.63
CA ASN A 71 -17.13 7.24 23.41
C ASN A 71 -15.81 7.86 22.91
N VAL A 72 -14.96 8.31 23.84
CA VAL A 72 -13.67 8.98 23.54
C VAL A 72 -12.74 8.11 22.67
N ALA A 73 -12.76 6.80 22.88
CA ALA A 73 -11.98 5.84 22.10
C ALA A 73 -12.36 5.82 20.60
N ALA A 74 -13.65 5.99 20.28
CA ALA A 74 -14.12 6.06 18.89
C ALA A 74 -13.65 7.34 18.19
N LYS A 75 -13.59 8.47 18.91
CA LYS A 75 -13.03 9.73 18.38
C LYS A 75 -11.54 9.62 18.10
N GLN A 76 -10.78 9.08 19.05
CA GLN A 76 -9.33 8.86 18.89
C GLN A 76 -9.02 7.91 17.72
N ALA A 77 -9.82 6.85 17.55
CA ALA A 77 -9.67 5.95 16.42
C ALA A 77 -9.94 6.63 15.08
N LEU A 78 -11.01 7.44 14.99
CA LEU A 78 -11.35 8.18 13.77
C LEU A 78 -10.24 9.17 13.40
N GLU A 79 -9.72 9.90 14.38
CA GLU A 79 -8.60 10.83 14.17
C GLU A 79 -7.34 10.10 13.68
N ALA A 80 -7.01 8.95 14.26
CA ALA A 80 -5.88 8.13 13.84
C ALA A 80 -6.05 7.58 12.41
N ILE A 81 -7.25 7.13 12.01
CA ILE A 81 -7.55 6.70 10.63
C ILE A 81 -7.42 7.88 9.66
N LYS A 82 -7.98 9.05 10.02
CA LYS A 82 -7.90 10.24 9.18
C LYS A 82 -6.44 10.65 8.95
N MET A 83 -5.63 10.71 10.01
CA MET A 83 -4.22 11.03 9.93
C MET A 83 -3.42 10.00 9.11
N ALA A 84 -3.74 8.71 9.27
CA ALA A 84 -3.11 7.65 8.47
C ALA A 84 -3.43 7.81 6.97
N ASN A 85 -4.66 8.17 6.63
CA ASN A 85 -5.07 8.38 5.24
C ASN A 85 -4.47 9.63 4.63
N GLU A 86 -4.38 10.73 5.39
CA GLU A 86 -3.69 11.95 4.95
C GLU A 86 -2.21 11.67 4.68
N LYS A 87 -1.52 10.95 5.59
CA LYS A 87 -0.13 10.53 5.40
C LYS A 87 0.05 9.58 4.22
N LEU A 88 -0.87 8.64 4.02
CA LEU A 88 -0.83 7.75 2.86
C LEU A 88 -1.01 8.51 1.55
N PHE A 89 -1.95 9.45 1.50
CA PHE A 89 -2.17 10.28 0.32
C PHE A 89 -0.93 11.11 -0.04
N ASP A 90 -0.31 11.76 0.96
CA ASP A 90 0.95 12.49 0.75
C ASP A 90 2.07 11.55 0.32
N LEU A 91 2.19 10.38 0.95
CA LEU A 91 3.21 9.38 0.60
C LEU A 91 3.07 8.91 -0.85
N LEU A 92 1.86 8.57 -1.30
CA LEU A 92 1.60 8.13 -2.67
C LEU A 92 1.84 9.25 -3.68
N THR A 93 1.53 10.49 -3.32
CA THR A 93 1.67 11.64 -4.24
C THR A 93 3.11 12.11 -4.37
N ASN A 94 3.82 12.25 -3.24
CA ASN A 94 5.10 12.96 -3.16
C ASN A 94 6.28 12.08 -2.69
N GLY A 95 6.00 10.91 -2.12
CA GLY A 95 7.00 10.09 -1.44
C GLY A 95 7.54 8.90 -2.23
N GLY A 96 7.05 8.67 -3.46
CA GLY A 96 7.48 7.57 -4.30
C GLY A 96 8.88 7.80 -4.88
N VAL A 97 9.75 6.81 -4.75
CA VAL A 97 11.10 6.81 -5.33
C VAL A 97 11.15 5.79 -6.47
N PRO A 98 11.56 6.18 -7.69
CA PRO A 98 11.61 5.25 -8.82
C PRO A 98 12.79 4.29 -8.69
N HIS A 99 12.51 3.00 -8.86
CA HIS A 99 13.50 1.94 -8.91
C HIS A 99 13.34 1.13 -10.20
N ALA A 100 14.45 0.80 -10.85
CA ALA A 100 14.43 -0.14 -11.96
C ALA A 100 14.03 -1.54 -11.46
N PRO A 101 13.15 -2.29 -12.15
CA PRO A 101 12.69 -3.61 -11.72
C PRO A 101 13.82 -4.63 -11.43
N MET A 102 14.97 -4.48 -12.09
CA MET A 102 16.15 -5.31 -11.84
C MET A 102 16.75 -5.13 -10.44
N LEU A 103 16.58 -3.96 -9.83
CA LEU A 103 17.08 -3.62 -8.49
C LEU A 103 16.08 -3.97 -7.38
N ILE A 104 14.88 -4.44 -7.74
CA ILE A 104 13.83 -4.79 -6.80
C ILE A 104 13.92 -6.28 -6.48
N SER A 105 14.26 -6.59 -5.23
CA SER A 105 14.18 -7.92 -4.65
C SER A 105 12.73 -8.33 -4.48
N GLY A 106 12.42 -9.61 -4.70
CA GLY A 106 11.04 -10.13 -4.64
C GLY A 106 10.19 -9.83 -5.89
N SER A 107 10.68 -9.05 -6.87
CA SER A 107 9.94 -8.71 -8.10
C SER A 107 9.55 -9.89 -9.00
N HIS A 108 10.10 -11.08 -8.74
CA HIS A 108 9.71 -12.32 -9.41
C HIS A 108 8.50 -13.00 -8.77
N LEU A 109 8.14 -12.62 -7.53
CA LEU A 109 6.99 -13.14 -6.82
C LEU A 109 5.71 -12.41 -7.25
N PRO A 110 4.55 -13.11 -7.25
CA PRO A 110 3.25 -12.53 -7.60
C PRO A 110 2.73 -11.50 -6.58
N ASP A 111 3.48 -11.19 -5.53
CA ASP A 111 3.00 -10.34 -4.46
C ASP A 111 3.89 -9.09 -4.29
N PRO A 112 3.41 -7.91 -4.73
CA PRO A 112 4.14 -6.66 -4.62
C PRO A 112 4.45 -6.25 -3.19
N SER A 113 3.69 -6.73 -2.21
CA SER A 113 3.95 -6.43 -0.80
C SER A 113 5.28 -7.01 -0.31
N THR A 114 5.83 -8.00 -1.02
CA THR A 114 7.15 -8.57 -0.76
C THR A 114 8.30 -7.81 -1.43
N TRP A 115 7.98 -6.81 -2.26
CA TRP A 115 8.98 -6.10 -3.05
C TRP A 115 9.79 -5.13 -2.21
N VAL A 116 11.10 -5.21 -2.38
CA VAL A 116 12.06 -4.43 -1.61
C VAL A 116 13.14 -3.91 -2.53
N ALA A 117 13.46 -2.62 -2.42
CA ALA A 117 14.69 -2.07 -2.95
C ALA A 117 15.55 -1.48 -1.82
N GLU A 118 16.85 -1.57 -1.98
CA GLU A 118 17.81 -0.97 -1.05
C GLU A 118 18.61 0.12 -1.76
N ALA A 119 18.80 1.25 -1.09
CA ALA A 119 19.68 2.32 -1.56
C ALA A 119 20.52 2.83 -0.37
N GLY A 120 21.75 2.35 -0.27
CA GLY A 120 22.63 2.61 0.87
C GLY A 120 22.08 1.98 2.15
N LYS A 121 21.85 2.80 3.19
CA LYS A 121 21.27 2.34 4.48
C LYS A 121 19.74 2.41 4.52
N ARG A 122 19.09 2.79 3.42
CA ARG A 122 17.64 2.96 3.36
C ARG A 122 17.00 1.82 2.59
N ARG A 123 15.83 1.40 3.09
CA ARG A 123 14.99 0.36 2.50
C ARG A 123 13.69 0.97 2.00
N PHE A 124 13.28 0.54 0.81
CA PHE A 124 12.09 0.99 0.12
C PHE A 124 11.20 -0.21 -0.15
N VAL A 125 9.91 -0.06 0.13
CA VAL A 125 8.93 -1.14 0.07
C VAL A 125 7.69 -0.67 -0.69
N HIS A 126 6.84 -1.62 -1.05
CA HIS A 126 5.52 -1.31 -1.58
C HIS A 126 4.67 -0.56 -0.54
N SER A 127 3.75 0.29 -0.98
CA SER A 127 2.89 1.11 -0.11
C SER A 127 1.93 0.30 0.78
N GLY A 128 1.76 -1.00 0.51
CA GLY A 128 0.76 -1.86 1.14
C GLY A 128 -0.64 -1.70 0.56
N THR A 129 -0.80 -0.96 -0.54
CA THR A 129 -2.07 -0.86 -1.27
C THR A 129 -2.19 -1.97 -2.32
N GLU A 130 -3.31 -2.03 -3.04
CA GLU A 130 -3.47 -2.94 -4.18
C GLU A 130 -2.88 -2.38 -5.49
N TYR A 131 -2.33 -1.18 -5.46
CA TYR A 131 -1.83 -0.47 -6.64
C TYR A 131 -0.31 -0.37 -6.64
N ILE A 132 0.27 -0.49 -7.82
CA ILE A 132 1.68 -0.21 -8.06
C ILE A 132 1.75 1.02 -8.95
N ARG A 133 2.46 2.03 -8.49
CA ARG A 133 2.81 3.17 -9.34
C ARG A 133 4.05 2.80 -10.15
N ALA A 134 3.94 2.88 -11.47
CA ALA A 134 5.01 2.48 -12.37
C ALA A 134 5.14 3.47 -13.54
N ASN A 135 6.38 3.76 -13.92
CA ASN A 135 6.67 4.40 -15.19
C ASN A 135 6.84 3.29 -16.24
N CYS A 136 6.06 3.38 -17.31
CA CYS A 136 6.05 2.43 -18.41
C CYS A 136 6.14 3.13 -19.76
N ASP A 137 6.24 2.34 -20.82
CA ASP A 137 6.23 2.81 -22.21
C ASP A 137 4.97 3.61 -22.60
N LEU A 138 3.87 3.46 -21.84
CA LEU A 138 2.65 4.26 -21.97
C LEU A 138 2.60 5.50 -21.06
N GLY A 139 3.64 5.73 -20.25
CA GLY A 139 3.76 6.83 -19.29
C GLY A 139 3.63 6.40 -17.83
N LEU A 140 3.37 7.36 -16.94
CA LEU A 140 3.18 7.09 -15.51
C LEU A 140 1.78 6.53 -15.27
N MET A 141 1.70 5.34 -14.66
CA MET A 141 0.43 4.65 -14.40
C MET A 141 0.35 4.12 -12.97
N ASP A 142 -0.85 4.16 -12.41
CA ASP A 142 -1.21 3.41 -11.20
C ASP A 142 -1.91 2.11 -11.62
N ILE A 143 -1.18 1.00 -11.51
CA ILE A 143 -1.61 -0.32 -11.97
C ILE A 143 -2.17 -1.09 -10.78
N ARG A 144 -3.45 -1.47 -10.85
CA ARG A 144 -4.05 -2.37 -9.86
C ARG A 144 -3.47 -3.77 -10.03
N TRP A 145 -2.72 -4.27 -9.06
CA TRP A 145 -1.98 -5.52 -9.25
C TRP A 145 -2.88 -6.74 -9.51
N THR A 146 -4.08 -6.76 -8.91
CA THR A 146 -5.07 -7.83 -9.11
C THR A 146 -5.61 -7.91 -10.54
N THR A 147 -5.39 -6.90 -11.39
CA THR A 147 -5.76 -6.95 -12.81
C THR A 147 -4.63 -7.45 -13.70
N VAL A 148 -3.40 -7.58 -13.19
CA VAL A 148 -2.25 -8.10 -13.95
C VAL A 148 -2.46 -9.59 -14.21
N SER A 149 -2.56 -9.95 -15.49
CA SER A 149 -2.87 -11.33 -15.90
C SER A 149 -1.61 -12.21 -15.97
N ALA A 150 -0.46 -11.60 -16.27
CA ALA A 150 0.84 -12.25 -16.31
C ALA A 150 1.97 -11.20 -16.21
N TRP A 151 3.18 -11.61 -15.83
CA TRP A 151 4.35 -10.75 -15.88
C TRP A 151 5.62 -11.53 -16.27
N LEU A 152 6.56 -10.81 -16.89
CA LEU A 152 7.88 -11.31 -17.27
C LEU A 152 8.93 -10.33 -16.72
N ARG A 153 9.98 -10.85 -16.10
CA ARG A 153 11.04 -10.01 -15.53
C ARG A 153 11.93 -9.43 -16.62
#